data_AF-A0A7C1CMN5-F1
#
_entry.id   AF-A0A7C1CMN5-F1
#
_cell.length_a   1.000
_cell.length_b   1.000
_cell.length_c   1.000
_cell.angle_alpha   90.00
_cell.angle_beta   90.00
_cell.angle_gamma   90.00
#
_symmetry.space_group_name_H-M   'P 1'
#
loop_
_entity.id
_entity.type
_entity.pdbx_description
1 polymer ?
#
loop_
_entity_poly.entity_id
_entity_poly.type
_entity_poly.pdbx_seq_one_letter_code
_entity_poly.pdbx_strand_id
1 'polypeptide(L)'
;MSGAKTIGCINHPGIEAVGRCRQCSKPVCSNCAVRGPAGMYCSDICREKHEQFVQRAKDMDLHRATRRGVFFHIRNLIGSLIMLAAILFALGFTASIVYIPVLTEITERVRFFLGI
;
A
#
# COMPACT_ATOMS: atom_id res chain seq x y z
N MET A 1 -28.58 -18.28 42.63
CA MET A 1 -28.20 -16.85 42.54
C MET A 1 -26.71 -16.81 42.29
N SER A 2 -26.28 -16.75 41.03
CA SER A 2 -24.85 -16.79 40.67
C SER A 2 -24.23 -15.44 41.03
N GLY A 3 -23.55 -15.38 42.19
CA GLY A 3 -22.83 -14.19 42.63
C GLY A 3 -21.80 -13.80 41.58
N ALA A 4 -21.91 -12.59 41.04
CA ALA A 4 -20.92 -12.03 40.15
C ALA A 4 -19.58 -11.98 40.90
N LYS A 5 -18.62 -12.83 40.50
CA LYS A 5 -17.27 -12.81 41.03
C LYS A 5 -16.67 -11.43 40.73
N THR A 6 -16.57 -10.58 41.74
CA THR A 6 -15.91 -9.28 41.63
C THR A 6 -14.49 -9.53 41.16
N ILE A 7 -14.18 -9.10 39.95
CA ILE A 7 -12.86 -9.31 39.38
C ILE A 7 -11.94 -8.31 40.08
N GLY A 8 -11.15 -8.79 41.03
CA GLY A 8 -10.20 -7.99 41.78
C GLY A 8 -9.06 -7.46 40.90
N CYS A 9 -8.49 -6.33 41.28
CA CYS A 9 -7.29 -5.79 40.62
C CYS A 9 -6.12 -6.77 40.74
N ILE A 10 -5.30 -6.86 39.69
CA ILE A 10 -4.09 -7.69 39.69
C ILE A 10 -3.12 -7.35 40.83
N ASN A 11 -2.98 -6.07 41.16
CA ASN A 11 -2.10 -5.62 42.23
C ASN A 11 -2.82 -5.62 43.59
N HIS A 12 -4.15 -5.50 43.59
CA HIS A 12 -4.98 -5.37 44.78
C HIS A 12 -6.21 -6.29 44.67
N PRO A 13 -6.09 -7.57 45.04
CA PRO A 13 -7.17 -8.55 44.88
C PRO A 13 -8.45 -8.21 45.65
N GLY A 14 -8.34 -7.44 46.73
CA GLY A 14 -9.46 -7.00 47.55
C GLY A 14 -10.19 -5.74 47.05
N ILE A 15 -9.73 -5.13 45.95
CA ILE A 15 -10.35 -3.92 45.37
C ILE A 15 -10.98 -4.29 44.03
N GLU A 16 -12.22 -3.85 43.82
CA GLU A 16 -12.92 -4.03 42.55
C GLU A 16 -12.17 -3.36 41.40
N ALA A 17 -11.97 -4.11 40.31
CA ALA A 17 -11.38 -3.56 39.11
C ALA A 17 -12.38 -2.69 38.35
N VAL A 18 -11.95 -1.50 37.96
CA VAL A 18 -12.74 -0.54 37.18
C VAL A 18 -12.58 -0.77 35.67
N GLY A 19 -11.55 -1.50 35.26
CA GLY A 19 -11.27 -1.75 33.86
C GLY A 19 -10.27 -2.88 33.64
N ARG A 20 -9.96 -3.14 32.37
CA ARG A 20 -8.96 -4.13 31.94
C ARG A 20 -7.86 -3.45 31.15
N CYS A 21 -6.62 -3.88 31.36
CA CYS A 21 -5.48 -3.37 30.63
C CYS A 21 -5.60 -3.71 29.13
N ARG A 22 -5.40 -2.73 28.25
CA ARG A 22 -5.46 -2.92 26.78
C ARG A 22 -4.39 -3.88 26.23
N GLN A 23 -3.28 -4.03 26.93
CA GLN A 23 -2.16 -4.86 26.49
C GLN A 23 -2.22 -6.30 26.99
N CYS A 24 -2.54 -6.51 28.27
CA CYS A 24 -2.50 -7.83 28.90
C CYS A 24 -3.88 -8.36 29.31
N SER A 25 -4.95 -7.58 29.10
CA SER A 25 -6.35 -7.88 29.46
C SER A 25 -6.63 -8.11 30.95
N LYS A 26 -5.63 -7.91 31.81
CA LYS A 26 -5.75 -8.10 33.25
C LYS A 26 -6.58 -6.98 33.90
N PRO A 27 -7.37 -7.30 34.93
CA PRO A 27 -8.18 -6.32 35.66
C PRO A 27 -7.33 -5.34 36.47
N VAL A 28 -7.73 -4.06 36.48
CA VAL A 28 -7.01 -2.96 37.14
C VAL A 28 -7.99 -2.06 37.88
N CYS A 29 -7.66 -1.68 39.11
CA CYS A 29 -8.41 -0.67 39.89
C CYS A 29 -8.03 0.76 39.48
N SER A 30 -8.80 1.75 39.91
CA SER A 30 -8.56 3.17 39.63
C SER A 30 -7.18 3.67 40.05
N ASN A 31 -6.63 3.12 41.15
CA ASN A 31 -5.33 3.53 41.69
C ASN A 31 -4.15 2.95 40.90
N CYS A 32 -4.28 1.73 40.36
CA CYS A 32 -3.23 1.10 39.56
C CYS A 32 -3.34 1.42 38.06
N ALA A 33 -4.41 2.09 37.66
CA ALA A 33 -4.70 2.41 36.27
C ALA A 33 -3.77 3.50 35.74
N VAL A 34 -2.82 3.12 34.91
CA VAL A 34 -2.03 4.07 34.12
C VAL A 34 -2.85 4.48 32.90
N ARG A 35 -3.12 5.78 32.75
CA ARG A 35 -3.80 6.33 31.56
C ARG A 35 -2.77 6.53 30.45
N GLY A 36 -3.08 6.07 29.25
CA GLY A 36 -2.31 6.34 28.05
C GLY A 36 -3.23 6.66 26.86
N PRO A 37 -2.66 6.98 25.70
CA PRO A 37 -3.40 7.52 24.55
C PRO A 37 -4.49 6.57 24.04
N ALA A 38 -4.30 5.25 24.12
CA ALA A 38 -5.28 4.25 23.67
C ALA A 38 -6.18 3.69 24.79
N GLY A 39 -5.98 4.10 26.05
CA GLY A 39 -6.81 3.66 27.17
C GLY A 39 -6.06 3.40 28.48
N MET A 40 -6.54 2.40 29.23
CA MET A 40 -6.05 2.06 30.57
C MET A 40 -5.05 0.89 30.54
N TYR A 41 -4.01 0.98 31.38
CA TYR A 41 -2.95 -0.02 31.52
C TYR A 41 -2.68 -0.38 32.98
N CYS A 42 -2.16 -1.59 33.23
CA CYS A 42 -1.80 -2.04 34.57
C CYS A 42 -0.41 -1.59 35.03
N SER A 43 0.43 -1.13 34.10
CA SER A 43 1.80 -0.66 34.34
C SER A 43 2.32 0.15 33.15
N ASP A 44 3.35 0.96 33.37
CA ASP A 44 4.03 1.72 32.29
C ASP A 44 4.62 0.81 31.21
N ILE A 45 5.15 -0.36 31.60
CA ILE A 45 5.66 -1.37 30.65
C ILE A 45 4.55 -1.83 29.68
N CYS A 46 3.33 -2.02 30.18
CA CYS A 46 2.20 -2.40 29.33
C CYS A 46 1.74 -1.26 28.42
N ARG A 47 1.84 0.01 28.88
CA ARG A 47 1.57 1.18 28.05
C ARG A 47 2.58 1.25 26.90
N GLU A 48 3.86 1.20 27.21
CA GLU A 48 4.94 1.31 26.22
C GLU A 48 4.86 0.17 25.19
N LYS A 49 4.64 -1.07 25.62
CA LYS A 49 4.49 -2.21 24.71
C LYS A 49 3.32 -2.04 23.74
N HIS A 50 2.22 -1.45 24.22
CA HIS A 50 1.06 -1.17 23.36
C HIS A 50 1.36 -0.05 22.36
N GLU A 51 2.00 1.03 22.81
CA GLU A 51 2.42 2.13 21.93
C GLU A 51 3.39 1.64 20.85
N GLN A 52 4.40 0.83 21.20
CA GLN A 52 5.31 0.22 20.25
C GLN A 52 4.60 -0.71 19.26
N PHE A 53 3.55 -1.42 19.69
CA PHE A 53 2.74 -2.23 18.78
C PHE A 53 1.95 -1.36 17.81
N VAL A 54 1.29 -0.30 18.29
CA VAL A 54 0.53 0.63 17.48
C VAL A 54 1.42 1.38 16.48
N GLN A 55 2.62 1.82 16.89
CA GLN A 55 3.57 2.48 15.99
C GLN A 55 4.03 1.53 14.88
N ARG A 56 4.40 0.30 15.21
CA ARG A 56 4.79 -0.70 14.20
C ARG A 56 3.65 -1.00 13.21
N ALA A 57 2.41 -1.07 13.68
CA ALA A 57 1.26 -1.25 12.80
C ALA A 57 1.13 -0.07 11.81
N LYS A 58 1.27 1.18 12.30
CA LYS A 58 1.23 2.38 11.46
C LYS A 58 2.36 2.42 10.42
N ASP A 59 3.59 2.07 10.81
CA ASP A 59 4.73 2.04 9.88
C ASP A 59 4.53 1.02 8.77
N MET A 60 3.98 -0.16 9.12
CA MET A 60 3.65 -1.19 8.15
C MET A 60 2.56 -0.74 7.18
N ASP A 61 1.52 -0.06 7.66
CA ASP A 61 0.46 0.47 6.82
C ASP A 61 0.96 1.59 5.90
N LEU A 62 1.80 2.49 6.42
CA LEU A 62 2.41 3.57 5.65
C LEU A 62 3.28 3.02 4.51
N HIS A 63 4.19 2.09 4.83
CA HIS A 63 5.03 1.46 3.80
C HIS A 63 4.22 0.68 2.77
N ARG A 64 3.13 0.03 3.20
CA ARG A 64 2.26 -0.72 2.30
C ARG A 64 1.46 0.19 1.38
N ALA A 65 0.97 1.33 1.87
CA ALA A 65 0.26 2.31 1.07
C ALA A 65 1.18 2.93 0.01
N THR A 66 2.38 3.39 0.42
CA THR A 66 3.37 3.99 -0.47
C THR A 66 3.83 3.01 -1.55
N ARG A 67 4.15 1.76 -1.19
CA ARG A 67 4.60 0.75 -2.15
C ARG A 67 3.51 0.43 -3.19
N ARG A 68 2.23 0.38 -2.79
CA ARG A 68 1.12 0.08 -3.70
C ARG A 68 0.90 1.21 -4.72
N GLY A 69 0.93 2.46 -4.27
CA GLY A 69 0.79 3.62 -5.15
C GLY A 69 1.91 3.73 -6.18
N VAL A 70 3.16 3.60 -5.73
CA VAL A 70 4.34 3.68 -6.61
C VAL A 70 4.33 2.55 -7.65
N PHE A 71 4.02 1.31 -7.23
CA PHE A 71 3.96 0.19 -8.16
C PHE A 71 2.88 0.36 -9.24
N PHE A 72 1.71 0.91 -8.87
CA PHE A 72 0.64 1.18 -9.84
C PHE A 72 1.06 2.23 -10.87
N HIS A 73 1.67 3.33 -10.43
CA HIS A 73 2.16 4.38 -11.32
C HIS A 73 3.26 3.89 -12.26
N ILE A 74 4.25 3.13 -11.75
CA ILE A 74 5.33 2.58 -12.57
C ILE A 74 4.78 1.61 -13.62
N ARG A 75 3.91 0.67 -13.21
CA ARG A 75 3.30 -0.29 -14.14
C ARG A 75 2.50 0.41 -15.24
N ASN A 76 1.75 1.46 -14.88
CA ASN A 76 0.95 2.22 -15.84
C ASN A 76 1.84 2.99 -16.85
N LEU A 77 2.93 3.61 -16.37
CA LEU A 77 3.91 4.28 -17.23
C LEU A 77 4.56 3.30 -18.20
N ILE A 78 5.03 2.16 -17.70
CA ILE A 78 5.65 1.11 -18.53
C ILE A 78 4.64 0.58 -19.56
N GLY A 79 3.41 0.27 -19.14
CA GLY A 79 2.36 -0.20 -20.04
C GLY A 79 2.02 0.83 -21.13
N SER A 80 1.92 2.11 -20.77
CA SER A 80 1.66 3.19 -21.73
C SER A 80 2.79 3.33 -22.76
N LEU A 81 4.05 3.21 -22.34
CA LEU A 81 5.20 3.27 -23.25
C LEU A 81 5.23 2.09 -24.21
N ILE A 82 4.98 0.87 -23.72
CA ILE A 82 4.92 -0.34 -24.55
C ILE A 82 3.77 -0.23 -25.58
N MET A 83 2.60 0.22 -25.14
CA MET A 83 1.46 0.41 -26.04
C MET A 83 1.73 1.46 -27.12
N LEU A 84 2.34 2.59 -26.75
CA LEU A 84 2.70 3.64 -27.71
C LEU A 84 3.73 3.14 -28.73
N ALA A 85 4.76 2.42 -28.26
CA ALA A 85 5.76 1.81 -29.14
C ALA A 85 5.14 0.77 -30.10
N ALA A 86 4.21 -0.06 -29.63
CA ALA A 86 3.50 -1.02 -30.45
C ALA A 86 2.64 -0.34 -31.54
N ILE A 87 1.98 0.77 -31.21
CA ILE A 87 1.20 1.57 -32.17
C ILE A 87 2.13 2.17 -33.22
N LEU A 88 3.24 2.78 -32.83
CA LEU A 88 4.22 3.34 -33.78
C LEU A 88 4.81 2.26 -34.69
N PHE A 89 5.10 1.08 -34.13
CA PHE A 89 5.60 -0.06 -34.91
C PHE A 89 4.55 -0.57 -35.89
N ALA A 90 3.30 -0.71 -35.47
CA ALA A 90 2.19 -1.11 -36.35
C ALA A 90 1.94 -0.09 -37.48
N LEU A 91 1.98 1.21 -37.16
CA LEU A 91 1.87 2.29 -38.16
C LEU A 91 3.05 2.31 -39.13
N GLY A 92 4.27 2.13 -38.62
CA GLY A 92 5.48 2.04 -39.46
C GLY A 92 5.46 0.81 -40.36
N PHE A 93 5.03 -0.34 -39.84
CA PHE A 93 4.94 -1.60 -40.57
C PHE A 93 3.85 -1.55 -41.65
N THR A 94 2.69 -0.99 -41.34
CA THR A 94 1.61 -0.78 -42.32
C THR A 94 2.00 0.22 -43.40
N ALA A 95 2.68 1.32 -43.03
CA ALA A 95 3.24 2.25 -44.01
C ALA A 95 4.25 1.54 -44.92
N SER A 96 5.15 0.72 -44.38
CA SER A 96 6.15 -0.03 -45.15
C SER A 96 5.53 -1.04 -46.14
N ILE A 97 4.45 -1.71 -45.73
CA ILE A 97 3.74 -2.68 -46.58
C ILE A 97 2.94 -2.00 -47.71
N VAL A 98 2.36 -0.83 -47.45
CA VAL A 98 1.50 -0.12 -48.42
C VAL A 98 2.33 0.73 -49.41
N TYR A 99 3.58 1.08 -49.09
CA TYR A 99 4.39 2.00 -49.91
C TYR A 99 5.11 1.40 -51.14
N ILE A 100 4.87 0.13 -51.51
CA ILE A 100 5.58 -0.50 -52.65
C ILE A 100 4.64 -1.18 -53.68
N PRO A 101 3.61 -0.48 -54.18
CA PRO A 101 3.14 -0.80 -55.54
C PRO A 101 2.88 0.44 -56.43
N VAL A 102 3.35 1.65 -56.06
CA VAL A 102 3.04 2.90 -56.82
C VAL A 102 4.28 3.64 -57.34
N LEU A 103 5.49 3.28 -56.90
CA LEU A 103 6.72 3.94 -57.38
C LEU A 103 7.27 3.42 -58.71
N THR A 104 6.58 2.50 -59.38
CA THR A 104 6.92 2.08 -60.75
C THR A 104 6.72 3.22 -61.77
N GLU A 105 5.77 4.14 -61.58
CA GLU A 105 5.58 5.22 -62.57
C GLU A 105 6.54 6.41 -62.40
N ILE A 106 6.99 6.70 -61.18
CA ILE A 106 7.83 7.88 -60.90
C ILE A 106 9.30 7.57 -61.16
N THR A 107 9.76 6.36 -60.82
CA THR A 107 11.16 5.95 -61.05
C THR A 107 11.46 5.79 -62.54
N GLU A 108 10.52 5.27 -63.34
CA GLU A 108 10.70 5.18 -64.80
C GLU A 108 10.67 6.56 -65.49
N ARG A 109 9.81 7.49 -65.03
CA ARG A 109 9.74 8.85 -65.60
C ARG A 109 11.01 9.66 -65.30
N VAL A 110 11.58 9.51 -64.11
CA VAL A 110 12.85 10.15 -63.73
C VAL A 110 14.02 9.52 -64.49
N ARG A 111 14.00 8.20 -64.73
CA ARG A 111 15.01 7.50 -65.54
C ARG A 111 14.98 7.91 -67.02
N PHE A 112 13.78 8.07 -67.59
CA PHE A 112 13.60 8.60 -68.94
C PHE A 112 14.11 10.05 -69.06
N PHE A 113 13.89 10.89 -68.03
CA PHE A 113 14.38 12.26 -68.02
C PHE A 113 15.91 12.37 -67.83
N LEU A 114 16.52 11.40 -67.14
CA LEU A 114 17.96 11.35 -66.88
C LEU A 114 18.77 10.59 -67.95
N GLY A 115 18.10 9.97 -68.94
CA GLY A 115 18.77 9.39 -70.12
C GLY A 115 19.72 8.22 -69.81
N ILE A 116 19.39 7.37 -68.81
CA ILE A 116 20.10 6.12 -68.48
C ILE A 116 19.21 4.90 -68.68
#